data_AF-A0A7C3NRD3-F1
#
_entry.id   AF-A0A7C3NRD3-F1
#
_cell.length_a   1.000
_cell.length_b   1.000
_cell.length_c   1.000
_cell.angle_alpha   90.00
_cell.angle_beta   90.00
_cell.angle_gamma   90.00
#
_symmetry.space_group_name_H-M   'P 1'
#
loop_
_entity.id
_entity.type
_entity.pdbx_description
1 polymer ?
#
loop_
_entity_poly.entity_id
_entity_poly.type
_entity_poly.pdbx_seq_one_letter_code
_entity_poly.pdbx_strand_id
1 'polypeptide(L)'
;MPRLAIGPTVADFRGRLRIVLTLLCLPLAAACQTTQVPAPTVSQPAAPPEPSLPTQSEQMIEITEPSEAIPRVPPDPPSAPEPALDRSLPESIISAPDQDRASHRIAYNTKVGTRSGHAAAGANWQYRRSDHGHIVGFEFSNHGGNRILPPRRDAARNQFYGRDFQFRFDDRARQDIHLLVIDWAPSRDRQFRLSELMNSLMLFFPRRFLPAIASTHGRKIITLPTGEEVEFDAQTKEISSGVLSEAPVDLNPDRSARSFPAITYSGKGVVVRANARGADPRVGTVATITTGSPPANCDRGAACVQCQVPARDLWDQTGALRFRFATDQEFDRFLLSRCQFGIPQIDADRAAGAQQSSFGGR
;
A
#
# COMPACT_ATOMS: atom_id res chain seq x y z
N MET A 1 -15.75 -56.46 57.34
CA MET A 1 -15.11 -56.18 58.65
C MET A 1 -13.69 -55.67 58.39
N PRO A 2 -13.06 -54.84 59.26
CA PRO A 2 -13.47 -53.58 59.89
C PRO A 2 -12.45 -52.43 59.57
N ARG A 3 -12.87 -51.15 59.53
CA ARG A 3 -12.62 -50.08 60.53
C ARG A 3 -11.27 -50.11 61.28
N LEU A 4 -10.52 -49.00 61.16
CA LEU A 4 -10.03 -48.23 62.32
C LEU A 4 -9.63 -46.80 61.91
N ALA A 5 -10.25 -45.84 62.60
CA ALA A 5 -9.92 -44.41 62.61
C ALA A 5 -8.91 -44.13 63.74
N ILE A 6 -8.30 -42.93 63.74
CA ILE A 6 -8.06 -42.03 64.92
C ILE A 6 -7.32 -40.77 64.41
N GLY A 7 -7.87 -39.58 64.69
CA GLY A 7 -7.19 -38.26 64.59
C GLY A 7 -6.41 -37.93 65.88
N PRO A 8 -5.69 -36.79 65.99
CA PRO A 8 -6.25 -35.51 66.50
C PRO A 8 -5.72 -34.25 65.74
N THR A 9 -6.49 -33.19 65.44
CA THR A 9 -6.89 -31.96 66.18
C THR A 9 -5.79 -30.94 66.61
N VAL A 10 -6.02 -29.66 66.22
CA VAL A 10 -5.66 -28.35 66.87
C VAL A 10 -4.21 -27.84 66.61
N ALA A 11 -3.86 -26.57 66.31
CA ALA A 11 -4.43 -25.21 66.46
C ALA A 11 -3.96 -24.32 65.27
N ASP A 12 -4.76 -23.43 64.67
CA ASP A 12 -5.05 -22.03 65.06
C ASP A 12 -3.83 -21.19 65.51
N PHE A 13 -3.32 -20.33 64.61
CA PHE A 13 -2.40 -19.24 64.96
C PHE A 13 -2.81 -17.96 64.21
N ARG A 14 -3.90 -17.36 64.68
CA ARG A 14 -4.21 -15.95 64.46
C ARG A 14 -3.27 -15.09 65.32
N GLY A 15 -2.62 -14.13 64.68
CA GLY A 15 -2.37 -12.82 65.30
C GLY A 15 -0.93 -12.36 65.35
N ARG A 16 -0.79 -11.05 65.07
CA ARG A 16 0.32 -10.12 65.34
C ARG A 16 1.25 -9.82 64.17
N LEU A 17 0.82 -8.90 63.31
CA LEU A 17 1.73 -7.87 62.81
C LEU A 17 0.93 -6.61 62.39
N ARG A 18 0.59 -5.78 63.37
CA ARG A 18 0.29 -4.36 63.18
C ARG A 18 1.03 -3.59 64.28
N ILE A 19 1.50 -2.40 63.91
CA ILE A 19 2.01 -1.28 64.72
C ILE A 19 3.54 -1.17 64.74
N VAL A 20 4.00 0.09 64.60
CA VAL A 20 5.36 0.63 64.45
C VAL A 20 5.82 0.57 62.98
N LEU A 21 5.91 1.64 62.19
CA LEU A 21 6.20 3.04 62.48
C LEU A 21 5.68 3.96 61.36
N THR A 22 4.74 4.82 61.72
CA THR A 22 4.37 6.04 60.99
C THR A 22 5.40 7.11 61.32
N LEU A 23 6.23 7.53 60.36
CA LEU A 23 6.93 8.83 60.36
C LEU A 23 7.73 9.00 59.07
N LEU A 24 7.09 9.59 58.05
CA LEU A 24 7.72 10.48 57.06
C LEU A 24 6.62 11.01 56.12
N CYS A 25 5.88 11.98 56.64
CA CYS A 25 5.08 12.91 55.84
C CYS A 25 5.97 14.06 55.37
N LEU A 26 6.04 14.24 54.04
CA LEU A 26 6.12 15.50 53.28
C LEU A 26 7.40 16.38 53.39
N PRO A 27 7.73 17.25 52.42
CA PRO A 27 7.21 17.42 51.04
C PRO A 27 8.32 17.52 49.96
N LEU A 28 8.07 16.99 48.75
CA LEU A 28 8.77 17.42 47.53
C LEU A 28 7.75 18.03 46.58
N ALA A 29 7.30 19.23 46.95
CA ALA A 29 6.64 20.19 46.07
C ALA A 29 7.63 21.34 45.84
N ALA A 30 8.49 21.22 44.84
CA ALA A 30 9.26 22.33 44.26
C ALA A 30 10.06 21.86 43.04
N ALA A 31 9.42 21.75 41.88
CA ALA A 31 10.08 21.92 40.56
C ALA A 31 9.04 22.02 39.42
N CYS A 32 7.98 22.83 39.60
CA CYS A 32 7.37 23.52 38.47
C CYS A 32 8.19 24.79 38.25
N GLN A 33 9.25 24.70 37.45
CA GLN A 33 9.83 25.88 36.80
C GLN A 33 9.70 25.68 35.30
N THR A 34 8.60 26.22 34.80
CA THR A 34 8.37 26.50 33.39
C THR A 34 9.39 27.55 32.97
N THR A 35 10.53 27.12 32.44
CA THR A 35 11.46 28.03 31.77
C THR A 35 10.76 28.53 30.51
N GLN A 36 10.28 29.78 30.55
CA GLN A 36 9.85 30.48 29.35
C GLN A 36 11.07 30.60 28.43
N VAL A 37 11.07 29.81 27.36
CA VAL A 37 11.98 30.02 26.24
C VAL A 37 11.58 31.34 25.59
N PRO A 38 12.47 32.35 25.52
CA PRO A 38 12.18 33.57 24.79
C PRO A 38 11.87 33.22 23.33
N ALA A 39 10.77 33.77 22.83
CA ALA A 39 10.37 33.60 21.44
C ALA A 39 11.54 33.97 20.51
N PRO A 40 11.82 33.17 19.46
CA PRO A 40 12.76 33.60 18.43
C PRO A 40 12.20 34.88 17.80
N THR A 41 13.01 35.94 17.83
CA THR A 41 12.79 37.16 17.07
C THR A 41 12.55 36.77 15.62
N VAL A 42 11.32 36.97 15.15
CA VAL A 42 10.96 36.89 13.74
C VAL A 42 11.63 38.07 13.05
N SER A 43 12.84 37.87 12.57
CA SER A 43 13.41 38.73 11.54
C SER A 43 12.56 38.52 10.29
N GLN A 44 11.73 39.51 9.97
CA GLN A 44 11.05 39.63 8.68
C GLN A 44 12.09 39.49 7.56
N PRO A 45 11.98 38.50 6.67
CA PRO A 45 12.63 38.57 5.38
C PRO A 45 12.00 39.73 4.60
N ALA A 46 12.86 40.62 4.11
CA ALA A 46 12.48 41.71 3.22
C ALA A 46 11.58 41.20 2.09
N ALA A 47 10.54 41.99 1.78
CA ALA A 47 9.66 41.73 0.66
C ALA A 47 10.48 41.58 -0.63
N PRO A 48 10.28 40.52 -1.42
CA PRO A 48 10.83 40.46 -2.76
C PRO A 48 10.17 41.55 -3.62
N PRO A 49 10.94 42.32 -4.41
CA PRO A 49 10.39 43.34 -5.29
C PRO A 49 9.51 42.71 -6.37
N GLU A 50 8.39 43.38 -6.66
CA GLU A 50 7.49 43.08 -7.77
C GLU A 50 8.26 42.93 -9.09
N PRO A 51 8.04 41.85 -9.85
CA PRO A 51 8.43 41.82 -11.24
C PRO A 51 7.46 42.71 -12.04
N SER A 52 7.95 43.91 -12.33
CA SER A 52 7.45 44.81 -13.37
C SER A 52 7.32 44.08 -14.70
N LEU A 53 6.10 44.05 -15.24
CA LEU A 53 5.79 43.70 -16.62
C LEU A 53 6.53 44.65 -17.57
N PRO A 54 7.34 44.16 -18.53
CA PRO A 54 7.69 44.93 -19.70
C PRO A 54 6.61 44.73 -20.77
N THR A 55 5.79 45.76 -20.93
CA THR A 55 5.15 46.11 -22.19
C THR A 55 6.23 46.28 -23.26
N GLN A 56 6.24 45.43 -24.29
CA GLN A 56 6.93 45.70 -25.55
C GLN A 56 6.02 45.39 -26.72
N SER A 57 5.47 46.49 -27.24
CA SER A 57 5.52 46.93 -28.64
C SER A 57 5.48 45.87 -29.75
N GLU A 58 4.43 46.01 -30.54
CA GLU A 58 4.33 45.62 -31.95
C GLU A 58 5.61 45.96 -32.74
N GLN A 59 6.19 44.94 -33.39
CA GLN A 59 6.87 45.13 -34.66
C GLN A 59 6.47 44.01 -35.62
N MET A 60 5.68 44.45 -36.60
CA MET A 60 5.31 43.77 -37.82
C MET A 60 6.58 43.55 -38.65
N ILE A 61 6.98 42.28 -38.84
CA ILE A 61 7.94 41.89 -39.88
C ILE A 61 7.18 40.97 -40.82
N GLU A 62 6.86 41.54 -41.98
CA GLU A 62 6.44 40.85 -43.19
C GLU A 62 7.60 39.95 -43.66
N ILE A 63 7.41 38.63 -43.55
CA ILE A 63 8.30 37.64 -44.16
C ILE A 63 7.50 36.92 -45.23
N THR A 64 7.88 37.23 -46.45
CA THR A 64 7.47 36.65 -47.73
C THR A 64 7.60 35.13 -47.72
N GLU A 65 6.51 34.43 -48.12
CA GLU A 65 6.50 33.00 -48.44
C GLU A 65 7.45 32.66 -49.61
N PRO A 66 8.26 31.61 -49.47
CA PRO A 66 8.56 30.71 -50.57
C PRO A 66 7.82 29.38 -50.30
N SER A 67 6.79 29.14 -51.10
CA SER A 67 6.12 27.85 -51.22
C SER A 67 7.11 26.79 -51.70
N GLU A 68 7.61 25.97 -50.78
CA GLU A 68 8.38 24.77 -51.08
C GLU A 68 7.55 23.55 -50.64
N ALA A 69 7.09 22.80 -51.63
CA ALA A 69 6.21 21.66 -51.46
C ALA A 69 6.89 20.56 -50.64
N ILE A 70 6.44 20.39 -49.40
CA ILE A 70 6.82 19.25 -48.54
C ILE A 70 6.38 17.96 -49.26
N PRO A 71 7.30 17.02 -49.55
CA PRO A 71 6.94 15.70 -50.05
C PRO A 71 6.03 15.02 -49.02
N ARG A 72 4.81 14.65 -49.44
CA ARG A 72 3.91 13.82 -48.64
C ARG A 72 4.61 12.51 -48.32
N VAL A 73 5.14 12.40 -47.11
CA VAL A 73 5.53 11.11 -46.53
C VAL A 73 4.25 10.25 -46.50
N PRO A 74 4.23 9.07 -47.14
CA PRO A 74 3.08 8.19 -47.08
C PRO A 74 2.71 7.92 -45.62
N PRO A 75 1.41 7.83 -45.28
CA PRO A 75 1.02 7.43 -43.94
C PRO A 75 1.67 6.07 -43.63
N ASP A 76 2.35 5.99 -42.49
CA ASP A 76 2.93 4.74 -42.02
C ASP A 76 1.87 3.64 -42.09
N PRO A 77 2.22 2.44 -42.61
CA PRO A 77 1.29 1.32 -42.61
C PRO A 77 0.79 1.09 -41.18
N PRO A 78 -0.51 0.75 -41.01
CA PRO A 78 -1.08 0.51 -39.70
C PRO A 78 -0.18 -0.43 -38.92
N SER A 79 0.30 0.03 -37.78
CA SER A 79 1.16 -0.70 -36.87
C SER A 79 0.56 -2.09 -36.69
N ALA A 80 1.33 -3.13 -37.00
CA ALA A 80 0.86 -4.50 -36.88
C ALA A 80 0.19 -4.68 -35.50
N PRO A 81 -0.97 -5.35 -35.43
CA PRO A 81 -1.66 -5.57 -34.16
C PRO A 81 -0.66 -6.15 -33.17
N GLU A 82 -0.49 -5.46 -32.05
CA GLU A 82 0.38 -5.87 -30.97
C GLU A 82 0.05 -7.33 -30.65
N PRO A 83 1.03 -8.25 -30.71
CA PRO A 83 0.75 -9.67 -30.63
C PRO A 83 -0.02 -9.95 -29.34
N ALA A 84 -1.20 -10.55 -29.48
CA ALA A 84 -2.02 -10.97 -28.36
C ALA A 84 -1.14 -11.85 -27.46
N LEU A 85 -0.79 -11.32 -26.30
CA LEU A 85 0.12 -11.96 -25.35
C LEU A 85 -0.44 -13.34 -25.02
N ASP A 86 0.29 -14.40 -25.39
CA ASP A 86 -0.03 -15.76 -24.97
C ASP A 86 0.17 -15.82 -23.45
N ARG A 87 -0.92 -15.63 -22.71
CA ARG A 87 -0.99 -15.69 -21.25
C ARG A 87 -0.95 -17.17 -20.80
N SER A 88 -0.05 -17.97 -21.37
CA SER A 88 0.02 -19.42 -21.21
C SER A 88 0.43 -19.91 -19.81
N LEU A 89 0.47 -19.03 -18.81
CA LEU A 89 0.68 -19.37 -17.43
C LEU A 89 -0.16 -18.46 -16.52
N PRO A 90 -1.40 -18.84 -16.11
CA PRO A 90 -2.07 -18.12 -15.04
C PRO A 90 -1.37 -18.53 -13.73
N GLU A 91 -0.27 -17.85 -13.45
CA GLU A 91 0.47 -17.90 -12.18
C GLU A 91 -0.45 -17.62 -10.98
N SER A 92 -1.55 -16.92 -11.23
CA SER A 92 -2.81 -16.95 -10.47
C SER A 92 -3.97 -16.64 -11.41
N ILE A 93 -5.11 -17.31 -11.23
CA ILE A 93 -6.28 -17.16 -12.10
C ILE A 93 -7.04 -15.89 -11.68
N ILE A 94 -7.23 -14.96 -12.64
CA ILE A 94 -8.15 -13.84 -12.47
C ILE A 94 -9.54 -14.42 -12.17
N SER A 95 -10.01 -14.22 -10.95
CA SER A 95 -11.27 -14.76 -10.45
C SER A 95 -11.94 -13.72 -9.58
N ALA A 96 -13.27 -13.77 -9.49
CA ALA A 96 -13.98 -12.99 -8.50
C ALA A 96 -13.62 -13.47 -7.08
N PRO A 97 -13.75 -12.62 -6.05
CA PRO A 97 -13.69 -13.06 -4.67
C PRO A 97 -14.73 -14.16 -4.42
N ASP A 98 -14.37 -15.18 -3.64
CA ASP A 98 -15.24 -16.33 -3.39
C ASP A 98 -16.42 -15.95 -2.45
N GLN A 99 -16.22 -14.90 -1.64
CA GLN A 99 -17.18 -14.41 -0.66
C GLN A 99 -16.93 -12.93 -0.37
N ASP A 100 -17.92 -12.22 0.19
CA ASP A 100 -17.76 -10.81 0.54
C ASP A 100 -17.08 -10.63 1.90
N ARG A 101 -17.53 -11.37 2.92
CA ARG A 101 -17.03 -11.26 4.30
C ARG A 101 -15.88 -12.22 4.55
N ALA A 102 -14.84 -11.73 5.22
CA ALA A 102 -13.76 -12.58 5.71
C ALA A 102 -14.22 -13.39 6.93
N SER A 103 -13.59 -14.54 7.17
CA SER A 103 -13.89 -15.35 8.33
C SER A 103 -13.53 -14.61 9.61
N HIS A 104 -14.33 -14.83 10.66
CA HIS A 104 -14.02 -14.37 12.01
C HIS A 104 -12.73 -14.98 12.55
N ARG A 105 -12.35 -16.17 12.08
CA ARG A 105 -11.08 -16.82 12.45
C ARG A 105 -10.00 -16.40 11.46
N ILE A 106 -8.93 -15.81 11.96
CA ILE A 106 -7.72 -15.60 11.14
C ILE A 106 -7.04 -16.95 10.97
N ALA A 107 -6.94 -17.40 9.72
CA ALA A 107 -6.22 -18.60 9.35
C ALA A 107 -4.69 -18.31 9.33
N TYR A 108 -3.99 -18.62 10.42
CA TYR A 108 -2.52 -18.45 10.53
C TYR A 108 -1.72 -19.59 9.89
N ASN A 109 -2.39 -20.58 9.31
CA ASN A 109 -1.83 -21.81 8.75
C ASN A 109 -1.40 -21.69 7.29
N THR A 110 -1.34 -20.47 6.72
CA THR A 110 -0.92 -20.30 5.33
C THR A 110 0.54 -20.72 5.15
N LYS A 111 0.81 -21.53 4.12
CA LYS A 111 2.16 -21.94 3.75
C LYS A 111 2.70 -21.01 2.68
N VAL A 112 3.90 -20.49 2.90
CA VAL A 112 4.63 -19.69 1.91
C VAL A 112 5.54 -20.63 1.13
N GLY A 113 5.50 -20.55 -0.19
CA GLY A 113 6.37 -21.37 -1.03
C GLY A 113 6.44 -20.88 -2.46
N THR A 114 7.49 -21.29 -3.15
CA THR A 114 7.56 -21.21 -4.62
C THR A 114 6.63 -22.27 -5.21
N ARG A 115 6.19 -22.09 -6.46
CA ARG A 115 5.34 -23.09 -7.11
C ARG A 115 6.11 -24.41 -7.25
N SER A 116 5.62 -25.45 -6.59
CA SER A 116 6.10 -26.84 -6.74
C SER A 116 6.06 -27.24 -8.22
N GLY A 117 7.22 -27.48 -8.82
CA GLY A 117 7.36 -28.07 -10.17
C GLY A 117 8.18 -27.29 -11.19
N HIS A 118 8.56 -26.04 -10.92
CA HIS A 118 9.47 -25.29 -11.79
C HIS A 118 10.50 -24.53 -10.97
N ALA A 119 11.63 -25.20 -10.71
CA ALA A 119 12.89 -24.56 -10.37
C ALA A 119 13.55 -23.91 -11.61
N ALA A 120 12.74 -23.50 -12.60
CA ALA A 120 13.20 -22.90 -13.84
C ALA A 120 13.25 -21.38 -13.66
N ALA A 121 14.45 -20.87 -13.41
CA ALA A 121 14.94 -19.54 -13.77
C ALA A 121 14.02 -18.32 -13.50
N GLY A 122 14.18 -17.68 -12.34
CA GLY A 122 13.87 -16.24 -12.20
C GLY A 122 12.47 -15.85 -11.70
N ALA A 123 11.63 -16.80 -11.28
CA ALA A 123 10.40 -16.49 -10.55
C ALA A 123 10.70 -16.12 -9.08
N ASN A 124 11.24 -14.91 -8.85
CA ASN A 124 11.60 -14.38 -7.51
C ASN A 124 10.38 -13.92 -6.68
N TRP A 125 9.29 -14.68 -6.67
CA TRP A 125 8.14 -14.43 -5.80
C TRP A 125 7.73 -15.70 -5.07
N GLN A 126 6.90 -15.49 -4.05
CA GLN A 126 6.40 -16.55 -3.19
C GLN A 126 4.88 -16.47 -3.17
N TYR A 127 4.22 -17.63 -3.27
CA TYR A 127 2.78 -17.71 -3.10
C TYR A 127 2.46 -18.06 -1.66
N ARG A 128 1.40 -17.45 -1.16
CA ARG A 128 0.73 -17.87 0.07
C ARG A 128 -0.41 -18.79 -0.31
N ARG A 129 -0.42 -19.99 0.28
CA ARG A 129 -1.47 -20.98 0.09
C ARG A 129 -2.17 -21.28 1.39
N SER A 130 -3.51 -21.41 1.34
CA SER A 130 -4.28 -21.95 2.46
C SER A 130 -3.98 -23.44 2.66
N ASP A 131 -4.44 -24.00 3.79
CA ASP A 131 -4.37 -25.44 4.04
C ASP A 131 -5.07 -26.28 2.97
N HIS A 132 -6.03 -25.69 2.25
CA HIS A 132 -6.79 -26.33 1.18
C HIS A 132 -6.08 -26.19 -0.19
N GLY A 133 -4.88 -25.60 -0.21
CA GLY A 133 -4.07 -25.41 -1.41
C GLY A 133 -4.46 -24.22 -2.27
N HIS A 134 -5.48 -23.44 -1.90
CA HIS A 134 -5.86 -22.23 -2.64
C HIS A 134 -4.80 -21.15 -2.48
N ILE A 135 -4.51 -20.42 -3.57
CA ILE A 135 -3.71 -19.20 -3.50
C ILE A 135 -4.54 -18.13 -2.79
N VAL A 136 -3.96 -17.53 -1.75
CA VAL A 136 -4.56 -16.48 -0.90
C VAL A 136 -3.68 -15.23 -0.81
N GLY A 137 -2.58 -15.22 -1.56
CA GLY A 137 -1.68 -14.09 -1.67
C GLY A 137 -0.41 -14.44 -2.42
N PHE A 138 0.37 -13.42 -2.73
CA PHE A 138 1.71 -13.56 -3.27
C PHE A 138 2.57 -12.36 -2.91
N GLU A 139 3.87 -12.56 -2.85
CA GLU A 139 4.83 -11.54 -2.42
C GLU A 139 6.15 -11.62 -3.17
N PHE A 140 6.79 -10.47 -3.33
CA PHE A 140 8.14 -10.32 -3.87
C PHE A 140 8.81 -9.07 -3.33
N SER A 141 10.13 -9.03 -3.47
CA SER A 141 10.97 -7.97 -2.91
C SER A 141 11.87 -7.37 -3.99
N ASN A 142 11.93 -6.05 -4.02
CA ASN A 142 12.94 -5.29 -4.75
C ASN A 142 14.10 -5.00 -3.78
N HIS A 143 15.28 -5.58 -4.00
CA HIS A 143 16.47 -5.39 -3.17
C HIS A 143 17.48 -4.39 -3.76
N GLY A 144 17.08 -3.66 -4.80
CA GLY A 144 17.86 -2.61 -5.43
C GLY A 144 18.86 -3.07 -6.48
N GLY A 145 19.85 -2.21 -6.72
CA GLY A 145 20.66 -2.25 -7.93
C GLY A 145 19.97 -1.54 -9.11
N ASN A 146 19.05 -0.62 -8.82
CA ASN A 146 18.14 -0.01 -9.80
C ASN A 146 17.78 1.43 -9.36
N ARG A 147 16.88 2.14 -10.06
CA ARG A 147 16.58 3.56 -9.76
C ARG A 147 15.76 3.74 -8.47
N ILE A 148 14.98 2.73 -8.08
CA ILE A 148 14.13 2.81 -6.88
C ILE A 148 14.95 2.60 -5.61
N LEU A 149 15.94 1.71 -5.69
CA LEU A 149 16.88 1.40 -4.64
C LEU A 149 18.29 1.42 -5.27
N PRO A 150 18.96 2.59 -5.26
CA PRO A 150 20.24 2.77 -5.92
C PRO A 150 21.28 1.78 -5.40
N PRO A 151 22.20 1.30 -6.26
CA PRO A 151 23.23 0.35 -5.85
C PRO A 151 24.05 0.95 -4.70
N ARG A 152 23.99 0.32 -3.53
CA ARG A 152 25.07 0.46 -2.54
C ARG A 152 26.16 -0.54 -2.90
N ARG A 153 27.42 -0.19 -2.64
CA ARG A 153 28.64 -0.93 -3.05
C ARG A 153 28.65 -2.44 -2.72
N ASP A 154 27.73 -2.93 -1.88
CA ASP A 154 27.50 -4.35 -1.63
C ASP A 154 25.99 -4.70 -1.52
N ALA A 155 25.25 -4.73 -2.64
CA ALA A 155 23.85 -5.21 -2.64
C ALA A 155 23.74 -6.66 -2.16
N ALA A 156 24.73 -7.50 -2.47
CA ALA A 156 24.79 -8.90 -2.03
C ALA A 156 24.94 -9.08 -0.51
N ARG A 157 25.48 -8.08 0.21
CA ARG A 157 25.64 -8.11 1.68
C ARG A 157 24.52 -7.40 2.43
N ASN A 158 23.65 -6.69 1.71
CA ASN A 158 22.65 -5.80 2.28
C ASN A 158 21.23 -6.31 2.00
N GLN A 159 20.97 -7.55 2.42
CA GLN A 159 19.65 -8.19 2.31
C GLN A 159 18.54 -7.48 3.12
N PHE A 160 18.90 -6.53 4.00
CA PHE A 160 17.99 -5.79 4.87
C PHE A 160 17.52 -4.45 4.29
N TYR A 161 17.81 -4.16 3.02
CA TYR A 161 17.29 -2.98 2.32
C TYR A 161 16.46 -3.43 1.14
N GLY A 162 15.29 -2.83 1.00
CA GLY A 162 14.34 -3.30 0.01
C GLY A 162 12.99 -2.62 0.09
N ARG A 163 12.19 -2.91 -0.92
CA ARG A 163 10.75 -2.67 -0.93
C ARG A 163 10.07 -4.01 -1.15
N ASP A 164 9.25 -4.43 -0.20
CA ASP A 164 8.43 -5.62 -0.33
C ASP A 164 7.04 -5.25 -0.82
N PHE A 165 6.51 -6.06 -1.72
CA PHE A 165 5.12 -6.01 -2.16
C PHE A 165 4.44 -7.30 -1.73
N GLN A 166 3.36 -7.18 -0.96
CA GLN A 166 2.56 -8.31 -0.51
C GLN A 166 1.11 -8.09 -0.91
N PHE A 167 0.65 -8.87 -1.87
CA PHE A 167 -0.77 -8.91 -2.26
C PHE A 167 -1.46 -9.96 -1.41
N ARG A 168 -2.45 -9.54 -0.63
CA ARG A 168 -3.17 -10.38 0.33
C ARG A 168 -4.66 -10.37 0.05
N PHE A 169 -5.24 -11.55 0.13
CA PHE A 169 -6.67 -11.82 -0.02
C PHE A 169 -6.96 -13.12 0.75
N ASP A 170 -6.67 -13.07 2.05
CA ASP A 170 -6.93 -14.14 2.99
C ASP A 170 -8.44 -14.49 2.97
N ASP A 171 -8.76 -15.76 3.13
CA ASP A 171 -10.10 -16.33 2.92
C ASP A 171 -10.72 -16.08 1.53
N ARG A 172 -9.95 -15.51 0.58
CA ARG A 172 -10.42 -15.09 -0.74
C ARG A 172 -11.66 -14.19 -0.65
N ALA A 173 -11.76 -13.43 0.44
CA ALA A 173 -12.89 -12.57 0.75
C ALA A 173 -12.69 -11.16 0.23
N ARG A 174 -13.74 -10.54 -0.33
CA ARG A 174 -13.69 -9.15 -0.84
C ARG A 174 -13.23 -8.16 0.24
N GLN A 175 -13.67 -8.35 1.47
CA GLN A 175 -13.32 -7.52 2.64
C GLN A 175 -11.81 -7.46 2.93
N ASP A 176 -11.07 -8.49 2.53
CA ASP A 176 -9.68 -8.71 2.91
C ASP A 176 -8.68 -8.17 1.88
N ILE A 177 -9.10 -7.93 0.65
CA ILE A 177 -8.17 -7.72 -0.46
C ILE A 177 -7.37 -6.41 -0.32
N HIS A 178 -6.04 -6.52 -0.22
CA HIS A 178 -5.15 -5.37 -0.12
C HIS A 178 -3.74 -5.64 -0.67
N LEU A 179 -3.03 -4.56 -0.97
CA LEU A 179 -1.59 -4.52 -1.16
C LEU A 179 -0.94 -3.93 0.09
N LEU A 180 0.03 -4.62 0.64
CA LEU A 180 0.94 -4.09 1.66
C LEU A 180 2.31 -3.84 1.02
N VAL A 181 2.80 -2.62 1.15
CA VAL A 181 4.14 -2.21 0.70
C VAL A 181 4.98 -1.85 1.92
N ILE A 182 6.18 -2.42 2.01
CA ILE A 182 7.08 -2.24 3.15
C ILE A 182 8.42 -1.76 2.66
N ASP A 183 8.82 -0.56 3.06
CA ASP A 183 10.17 -0.04 2.81
C ASP A 183 11.08 -0.37 3.99
N TRP A 184 12.23 -0.95 3.66
CA TRP A 184 13.31 -1.31 4.56
C TRP A 184 14.47 -0.34 4.37
N ALA A 185 14.77 0.43 5.41
CA ALA A 185 15.86 1.39 5.42
C ALA A 185 16.72 1.22 6.68
N PRO A 186 18.04 1.46 6.59
CA PRO A 186 18.93 1.36 7.74
C PRO A 186 18.57 2.38 8.82
N SER A 187 18.72 1.97 10.07
CA SER A 187 18.74 2.87 11.21
C SER A 187 20.01 3.73 11.23
N ARG A 188 20.06 4.72 12.13
CA ARG A 188 21.26 5.52 12.41
C ARG A 188 22.47 4.68 12.80
N ASP A 189 22.26 3.61 13.57
CA ASP A 189 23.28 2.65 14.00
C ASP A 189 23.49 1.48 13.03
N ARG A 190 22.85 1.51 11.84
CA ARG A 190 22.91 0.48 10.79
C ARG A 190 22.44 -0.90 11.26
N GLN A 191 21.60 -0.95 12.30
CA GLN A 191 20.96 -2.15 12.79
C GLN A 191 19.54 -2.26 12.22
N PHE A 192 19.12 -3.48 11.94
CA PHE A 192 17.75 -3.72 11.52
C PHE A 192 16.80 -3.70 12.72
N ARG A 193 15.70 -2.95 12.61
CA ARG A 193 14.65 -2.89 13.64
C ARG A 193 13.28 -2.90 12.99
N LEU A 194 12.42 -3.82 13.41
CA LEU A 194 11.02 -3.88 12.93
C LEU A 194 10.27 -2.57 13.18
N SER A 195 10.60 -1.86 14.27
CA SER A 195 10.00 -0.57 14.61
C SER A 195 10.38 0.58 13.66
N GLU A 196 11.26 0.34 12.70
CA GLU A 196 11.72 1.30 11.70
C GLU A 196 11.19 1.04 10.30
N LEU A 197 10.38 0.00 10.11
CA LEU A 197 9.73 -0.30 8.85
C LEU A 197 8.72 0.77 8.48
N MET A 198 8.67 1.14 7.20
CA MET A 198 7.67 2.08 6.68
C MET A 198 6.61 1.29 5.92
N ASN A 199 5.46 1.08 6.56
CA ASN A 199 4.37 0.28 6.02
C ASN A 199 3.33 1.17 5.34
N SER A 200 2.93 0.81 4.13
CA SER A 200 1.77 1.39 3.43
C SER A 200 0.81 0.27 3.04
N LEU A 201 -0.42 0.31 3.54
CA LEU A 201 -1.50 -0.60 3.15
C LEU A 201 -2.44 0.12 2.19
N MET A 202 -2.73 -0.52 1.06
CA MET A 202 -3.56 0.01 -0.02
C MET A 202 -4.71 -0.95 -0.35
N LEU A 203 -5.95 -0.48 -0.30
CA LEU A 203 -7.13 -1.19 -0.82
C LEU A 203 -7.61 -0.50 -2.08
N PHE A 204 -7.98 -1.27 -3.10
CA PHE A 204 -8.40 -0.75 -4.41
C PHE A 204 -9.86 -1.07 -4.68
N PHE A 205 -10.62 -0.11 -5.20
CA PHE A 205 -12.06 -0.22 -5.42
C PHE A 205 -12.44 0.18 -6.85
N PRO A 206 -13.35 -0.56 -7.52
CA PRO A 206 -14.11 -1.71 -7.00
C PRO A 206 -13.26 -2.99 -6.88
N ARG A 207 -13.61 -3.87 -5.94
CA ARG A 207 -12.88 -5.12 -5.63
C ARG A 207 -13.45 -6.31 -6.40
N ARG A 208 -13.46 -6.22 -7.73
CA ARG A 208 -14.10 -7.21 -8.61
C ARG A 208 -13.34 -8.50 -8.77
N PHE A 209 -12.02 -8.43 -8.67
CA PHE A 209 -11.13 -9.56 -8.89
C PHE A 209 -10.25 -9.79 -7.67
N LEU A 210 -9.83 -11.04 -7.47
CA LEU A 210 -8.68 -11.35 -6.65
C LEU A 210 -7.41 -10.90 -7.39
N PRO A 211 -6.43 -10.29 -6.70
CA PRO A 211 -5.16 -9.96 -7.30
C PRO A 211 -4.55 -11.17 -7.98
N ALA A 212 -4.02 -10.95 -9.17
CA ALA A 212 -3.37 -11.98 -9.95
C ALA A 212 -2.05 -11.50 -10.52
N ILE A 213 -1.06 -12.38 -10.61
CA ILE A 213 0.22 -12.20 -11.29
C ILE A 213 0.32 -13.15 -12.49
N ALA A 214 0.98 -12.68 -13.56
CA ALA A 214 1.39 -13.45 -14.72
C ALA A 214 2.77 -13.01 -15.23
N SER A 215 3.62 -13.95 -15.62
CA SER A 215 4.87 -13.68 -16.33
C SER A 215 4.66 -13.66 -17.82
N THR A 216 5.21 -12.67 -18.50
CA THR A 216 5.30 -12.68 -19.96
C THR A 216 6.50 -11.86 -20.43
N HIS A 217 7.31 -12.41 -21.33
CA HIS A 217 8.42 -11.70 -22.02
C HIS A 217 9.29 -10.80 -21.12
N GLY A 218 9.75 -11.30 -19.96
CA GLY A 218 10.60 -10.51 -19.04
C GLY A 218 9.86 -9.43 -18.24
N ARG A 219 8.53 -9.41 -18.30
CA ARG A 219 7.64 -8.56 -17.50
C ARG A 219 6.75 -9.40 -16.62
N LYS A 220 6.34 -8.84 -15.50
CA LYS A 220 5.39 -9.43 -14.56
C LYS A 220 4.18 -8.52 -14.50
N ILE A 221 3.05 -9.02 -14.97
CA ILE A 221 1.81 -8.28 -15.04
C ILE A 221 1.01 -8.66 -13.80
N ILE A 222 0.65 -7.65 -13.00
CA ILE A 222 -0.22 -7.82 -11.84
C ILE A 222 -1.56 -7.17 -12.14
N THR A 223 -2.63 -7.96 -12.10
CA THR A 223 -4.00 -7.48 -12.14
C THR A 223 -4.44 -7.11 -10.72
N LEU A 224 -4.81 -5.85 -10.53
CA LEU A 224 -5.36 -5.31 -9.29
C LEU A 224 -6.82 -5.72 -9.09
N PRO A 225 -7.39 -5.53 -7.89
CA PRO A 225 -8.80 -5.85 -7.62
C PRO A 225 -9.80 -5.14 -8.53
N THR A 226 -9.42 -3.97 -9.07
CA THR A 226 -10.18 -3.19 -10.04
C THR A 226 -10.24 -3.82 -11.43
N GLY A 227 -9.39 -4.81 -11.71
CA GLY A 227 -9.17 -5.38 -13.03
C GLY A 227 -8.11 -4.64 -13.84
N GLU A 228 -7.53 -3.58 -13.28
CA GLU A 228 -6.46 -2.81 -13.93
C GLU A 228 -5.11 -3.49 -13.73
N GLU A 229 -4.20 -3.26 -14.67
CA GLU A 229 -2.90 -3.93 -14.69
C GLU A 229 -1.77 -2.98 -14.25
N VAL A 230 -0.76 -3.57 -13.61
CA VAL A 230 0.50 -2.96 -13.24
C VAL A 230 1.61 -3.87 -13.75
N GLU A 231 2.55 -3.32 -14.49
CA GLU A 231 3.69 -4.07 -14.98
C GLU A 231 4.91 -3.83 -14.09
N PHE A 232 5.56 -4.92 -13.74
CA PHE A 232 6.84 -4.94 -13.06
C PHE A 232 7.91 -5.52 -13.99
N ASP A 233 9.09 -4.93 -13.96
CA ASP A 233 10.26 -5.51 -14.59
C ASP A 233 10.65 -6.82 -13.89
N ALA A 234 10.83 -7.91 -14.65
CA ALA A 234 11.10 -9.21 -14.05
C ALA A 234 12.47 -9.31 -13.36
N GLN A 235 13.45 -8.49 -13.76
CA GLN A 235 14.80 -8.51 -13.21
C GLN A 235 14.92 -7.56 -12.02
N THR A 236 14.57 -6.29 -12.23
CA THR A 236 14.76 -5.22 -11.25
C THR A 236 13.64 -5.15 -10.22
N LYS A 237 12.47 -5.74 -10.52
CA LYS A 237 11.26 -5.67 -9.68
C LYS A 237 10.74 -4.25 -9.47
N GLU A 238 11.09 -3.33 -10.35
CA GLU A 238 10.50 -2.00 -10.38
C GLU A 238 9.17 -2.02 -11.09
N ILE A 239 8.26 -1.12 -10.69
CA ILE A 239 7.08 -0.79 -11.47
C ILE A 239 7.54 -0.07 -12.75
N SER A 240 7.31 -0.72 -13.89
CA SER A 240 7.70 -0.20 -15.21
C SER A 240 6.56 0.58 -15.86
N SER A 241 5.30 0.17 -15.68
CA SER A 241 4.13 0.80 -16.29
C SER A 241 2.81 0.37 -15.61
N GLY A 242 1.69 0.92 -16.08
CA GLY A 242 0.34 0.60 -15.60
C GLY A 242 -0.24 1.65 -14.67
N VAL A 243 -1.17 1.23 -13.82
CA VAL A 243 -1.94 2.15 -12.95
C VAL A 243 -1.25 2.52 -11.64
N LEU A 244 -0.10 1.92 -11.35
CA LEU A 244 0.76 2.31 -10.24
C LEU A 244 2.06 2.91 -10.77
N SER A 245 2.59 3.86 -10.02
CA SER A 245 3.95 4.36 -10.18
C SER A 245 4.63 4.38 -8.82
N GLU A 246 5.95 4.27 -8.82
CA GLU A 246 6.74 4.32 -7.60
C GLU A 246 7.88 5.34 -7.69
N ALA A 247 8.19 5.95 -6.55
CA ALA A 247 9.38 6.77 -6.38
C ALA A 247 10.44 6.02 -5.53
N PRO A 248 11.71 6.51 -5.54
CA PRO A 248 12.78 5.91 -4.77
C PRO A 248 12.45 5.75 -3.28
N VAL A 249 13.02 4.72 -2.66
CA VAL A 249 12.91 4.51 -1.21
C VAL A 249 13.65 5.62 -0.48
N ASP A 250 13.02 6.20 0.53
CA ASP A 250 13.67 7.19 1.39
C ASP A 250 14.63 6.49 2.37
N LEU A 251 15.93 6.60 2.08
CA LEU A 251 17.00 5.99 2.86
C LEU A 251 17.49 6.87 4.04
N ASN A 252 16.72 7.89 4.44
CA ASN A 252 17.07 8.72 5.58
C ASN A 252 17.21 7.84 6.85
N PRO A 253 18.34 7.87 7.58
CA PRO A 253 18.51 7.04 8.76
C PRO A 253 17.55 7.42 9.91
N ASP A 254 17.00 8.64 9.92
CA ASP A 254 15.99 9.05 10.89
C ASP A 254 14.58 8.58 10.49
N ARG A 255 14.03 7.64 11.26
CA ARG A 255 12.70 7.08 11.00
C ARG A 255 11.58 8.14 11.00
N SER A 256 11.75 9.24 11.73
CA SER A 256 10.70 10.26 11.87
C SER A 256 10.63 11.17 10.64
N ALA A 257 11.79 11.41 10.03
CA ALA A 257 11.95 12.21 8.80
C ALA A 257 11.76 11.38 7.53
N ARG A 258 11.83 10.05 7.60
CA ARG A 258 11.58 9.16 6.46
C ARG A 258 10.17 9.35 5.91
N SER A 259 10.07 9.33 4.59
CA SER A 259 8.80 9.21 3.87
C SER A 259 8.29 7.77 3.89
N PHE A 260 6.97 7.59 3.73
CA PHE A 260 6.38 6.27 3.50
C PHE A 260 6.59 5.82 2.05
N PRO A 261 6.44 4.52 1.73
CA PRO A 261 6.56 4.01 0.38
C PRO A 261 5.84 4.87 -0.66
N ALA A 262 6.58 5.49 -1.57
CA ALA A 262 6.02 6.47 -2.49
C ALA A 262 5.34 5.78 -3.70
N ILE A 263 4.21 5.11 -3.44
CA ILE A 263 3.37 4.47 -4.45
C ILE A 263 2.16 5.36 -4.75
N THR A 264 2.02 5.72 -6.02
CA THR A 264 0.92 6.56 -6.52
C THR A 264 0.04 5.75 -7.46
N TYR A 265 -1.27 5.82 -7.24
CA TYR A 265 -2.28 5.18 -8.08
C TYR A 265 -2.95 6.20 -8.99
N SER A 266 -2.96 5.92 -10.29
CA SER A 266 -3.51 6.78 -11.34
C SER A 266 -4.58 6.06 -12.17
N GLY A 267 -5.16 4.98 -11.64
CA GLY A 267 -6.22 4.23 -12.31
C GLY A 267 -7.58 4.92 -12.25
N LYS A 268 -8.61 4.24 -12.75
CA LYS A 268 -9.99 4.74 -12.79
C LYS A 268 -10.73 4.59 -11.47
N GLY A 269 -10.23 3.76 -10.56
CA GLY A 269 -10.86 3.40 -9.30
C GLY A 269 -10.59 4.38 -8.15
N VAL A 270 -10.89 3.91 -6.94
CA VAL A 270 -10.57 4.59 -5.67
C VAL A 270 -9.56 3.74 -4.90
N VAL A 271 -8.59 4.40 -4.28
CA VAL A 271 -7.63 3.76 -3.36
C VAL A 271 -7.82 4.27 -1.94
N VAL A 272 -7.86 3.35 -0.98
CA VAL A 272 -7.69 3.67 0.45
C VAL A 272 -6.26 3.35 0.81
N ARG A 273 -5.55 4.32 1.39
CA ARG A 273 -4.18 4.18 1.84
C ARG A 273 -4.04 4.51 3.32
N ALA A 274 -3.50 3.58 4.09
CA ALA A 274 -3.08 3.80 5.46
C ALA A 274 -1.58 3.59 5.58
N ASN A 275 -0.92 4.41 6.41
CA ASN A 275 0.51 4.33 6.62
C ASN A 275 0.82 4.16 8.11
N ALA A 276 1.84 3.37 8.44
CA ALA A 276 2.34 3.24 9.80
C ALA A 276 3.84 2.98 9.83
N ARG A 277 4.47 3.46 10.91
CA ARG A 277 5.90 3.25 11.18
C ARG A 277 6.04 2.11 12.18
N GLY A 278 6.62 0.99 11.76
CA GLY A 278 6.93 -0.15 12.62
C GLY A 278 5.72 -0.85 13.24
N ALA A 279 4.52 -0.58 12.72
CA ALA A 279 3.25 -1.11 13.20
C ALA A 279 2.32 -1.40 12.03
N ASP A 280 1.21 -2.07 12.30
CA ASP A 280 0.17 -2.34 11.31
C ASP A 280 -0.55 -1.03 10.90
N PRO A 281 -0.60 -0.67 9.60
CA PRO A 281 -1.28 0.54 9.14
C PRO A 281 -2.75 0.68 9.55
N ARG A 282 -3.43 -0.44 9.80
CA ARG A 282 -4.86 -0.45 10.15
C ARG A 282 -5.15 0.06 11.57
N VAL A 283 -4.15 0.05 12.46
CA VAL A 283 -4.23 0.62 13.82
C VAL A 283 -3.80 2.09 13.84
N GLY A 284 -3.48 2.66 12.68
CA GLY A 284 -3.09 4.05 12.55
C GLY A 284 -4.18 5.04 12.97
N THR A 285 -3.86 6.33 12.90
CA THR A 285 -4.83 7.39 13.23
C THR A 285 -5.73 7.74 12.06
N VAL A 286 -5.14 7.87 10.87
CA VAL A 286 -5.80 8.40 9.67
C VAL A 286 -5.45 7.54 8.46
N ALA A 287 -6.44 7.34 7.59
CA ALA A 287 -6.27 6.83 6.24
C ALA A 287 -6.65 7.92 5.23
N THR A 288 -5.96 7.89 4.10
CA THR A 288 -6.24 8.76 2.95
C THR A 288 -6.97 7.95 1.90
N ILE A 289 -8.05 8.49 1.37
CA ILE A 289 -8.82 7.93 0.27
C ILE A 289 -8.63 8.83 -0.93
N THR A 290 -8.23 8.28 -2.07
CA THR A 290 -7.93 9.05 -3.28
C THR A 290 -8.62 8.44 -4.50
N THR A 291 -9.24 9.25 -5.35
CA THR A 291 -9.69 8.85 -6.69
C THR A 291 -8.48 8.84 -7.63
N GLY A 292 -8.23 7.73 -8.33
CA GLY A 292 -7.05 7.63 -9.20
C GLY A 292 -7.11 8.54 -10.44
N SER A 293 -8.32 8.87 -10.90
CA SER A 293 -8.57 9.80 -12.00
C SER A 293 -9.58 10.85 -11.52
N PRO A 294 -9.18 12.10 -11.26
CA PRO A 294 -10.09 13.13 -10.80
C PRO A 294 -11.16 13.42 -11.87
N PRO A 295 -12.43 13.65 -11.48
CA PRO A 295 -13.46 14.06 -12.43
C PRO A 295 -13.09 15.39 -13.08
N ALA A 296 -13.37 15.54 -14.38
CA ALA A 296 -13.03 16.74 -15.17
C ALA A 296 -13.62 18.04 -14.59
N ASN A 297 -14.74 17.94 -13.86
CA ASN A 297 -15.47 19.08 -13.28
C ASN A 297 -15.34 19.09 -11.75
N CYS A 298 -14.11 19.07 -11.24
CA CYS A 298 -13.87 19.22 -9.81
C CYS A 298 -13.78 20.71 -9.42
N ASP A 299 -14.92 21.30 -9.09
CA ASP A 299 -14.99 22.71 -8.66
C ASP A 299 -14.35 22.95 -7.28
N ARG A 300 -13.96 21.89 -6.55
CA ARG A 300 -13.46 21.95 -5.16
C ARG A 300 -11.97 21.63 -5.00
N GLY A 301 -11.21 21.64 -6.09
CA GLY A 301 -9.76 21.40 -6.07
C GLY A 301 -9.37 20.04 -5.45
N ALA A 302 -8.31 20.01 -4.63
CA ALA A 302 -7.80 18.77 -4.05
C ALA A 302 -8.85 17.95 -3.25
N ALA A 303 -9.89 18.61 -2.71
CA ALA A 303 -10.92 17.98 -1.91
C ALA A 303 -11.90 17.09 -2.70
N CYS A 304 -12.01 17.22 -4.04
CA CYS A 304 -12.80 16.23 -4.79
C CYS A 304 -12.04 14.93 -5.03
N VAL A 305 -10.71 14.97 -4.91
CA VAL A 305 -9.82 13.88 -5.33
C VAL A 305 -9.35 13.10 -4.13
N GLN A 306 -9.27 13.74 -2.96
CA GLN A 306 -8.73 13.17 -1.75
C GLN A 306 -9.61 13.46 -0.53
N CYS A 307 -9.77 12.44 0.32
CA CYS A 307 -10.51 12.51 1.58
C CYS A 307 -9.68 11.84 2.68
N GLN A 308 -9.58 12.45 3.86
CA GLN A 308 -8.94 11.84 5.02
C GLN A 308 -10.00 11.39 6.02
N VAL A 309 -9.89 10.16 6.50
CA VAL A 309 -10.82 9.60 7.48
C VAL A 309 -10.05 8.92 8.62
N PRO A 310 -10.59 8.91 9.84
CA PRO A 310 -10.00 8.14 10.94
C PRO A 310 -9.91 6.65 10.59
N ALA A 311 -8.79 6.00 10.87
CA ALA A 311 -8.62 4.58 10.55
C ALA A 311 -9.66 3.69 11.27
N ARG A 312 -10.05 4.06 12.50
CA ARG A 312 -11.11 3.38 13.26
C ARG A 312 -12.48 3.36 12.56
N ASP A 313 -12.72 4.28 11.61
CA ASP A 313 -13.97 4.33 10.83
C ASP A 313 -13.91 3.37 9.64
N LEU A 314 -12.72 2.89 9.27
CA LEU A 314 -12.49 1.97 8.15
C LEU A 314 -12.19 0.53 8.59
N TRP A 315 -11.52 0.34 9.73
CA TRP A 315 -11.19 -0.99 10.25
C TRP A 315 -11.81 -1.23 11.62
N ASP A 316 -12.18 -2.48 11.88
CA ASP A 316 -12.47 -2.94 13.23
C ASP A 316 -11.18 -2.93 14.04
N GLN A 317 -11.22 -2.31 15.21
CA GLN A 317 -10.09 -2.22 16.16
C GLN A 317 -10.21 -3.29 17.26
N THR A 318 -11.28 -4.10 17.23
CA THR A 318 -11.52 -5.19 18.17
C THR A 318 -11.21 -6.53 17.51
N GLY A 319 -10.23 -7.26 18.05
CA GLY A 319 -9.84 -8.56 17.51
C GLY A 319 -9.07 -8.47 16.19
N ALA A 320 -9.60 -9.12 15.14
CA ALA A 320 -8.98 -9.14 13.82
C ALA A 320 -9.18 -7.78 13.12
N LEU A 321 -8.07 -7.13 12.71
CA LEU A 321 -8.10 -5.83 12.02
C LEU A 321 -8.67 -5.95 10.59
N ARG A 322 -10.00 -6.09 10.48
CA ARG A 322 -10.72 -6.26 9.23
C ARG A 322 -11.28 -4.94 8.73
N PHE A 323 -11.32 -4.75 7.42
CA PHE A 323 -11.98 -3.60 6.82
C PHE A 323 -13.49 -3.69 7.09
N ARG A 324 -14.16 -2.62 7.51
CA ARG A 324 -15.55 -2.67 8.00
C ARG A 324 -16.58 -2.98 6.91
N PHE A 325 -16.25 -2.71 5.65
CA PHE A 325 -17.18 -2.81 4.53
C PHE A 325 -16.92 -4.10 3.74
N ALA A 326 -17.86 -5.04 3.86
CA ALA A 326 -17.76 -6.32 3.18
C ALA A 326 -17.96 -6.17 1.68
N THR A 327 -18.89 -5.30 1.29
CA THR A 327 -19.23 -5.04 -0.11
C THR A 327 -18.77 -3.65 -0.55
N ASP A 328 -18.59 -3.46 -1.85
CA ASP A 328 -18.25 -2.15 -2.43
C ASP A 328 -19.41 -1.16 -2.29
N GLN A 329 -20.66 -1.62 -2.31
CA GLN A 329 -21.85 -0.77 -2.11
C GLN A 329 -21.96 -0.23 -0.68
N GLU A 330 -21.55 -1.01 0.32
CA GLU A 330 -21.45 -0.52 1.71
C GLU A 330 -20.41 0.59 1.82
N PHE A 331 -19.25 0.39 1.20
CA PHE A 331 -18.18 1.38 1.22
C PHE A 331 -18.53 2.64 0.41
N ASP A 332 -19.19 2.48 -0.74
CA ASP A 332 -19.64 3.60 -1.58
C ASP A 332 -20.57 4.56 -0.81
N ARG A 333 -21.53 4.01 -0.05
CA ARG A 333 -22.39 4.81 0.84
C ARG A 333 -21.58 5.57 1.90
N PHE A 334 -20.53 4.95 2.45
CA PHE A 334 -19.63 5.64 3.36
C PHE A 334 -18.86 6.77 2.65
N LEU A 335 -18.34 6.53 1.45
CA LEU A 335 -17.65 7.57 0.68
C LEU A 335 -18.57 8.74 0.33
N LEU A 336 -19.78 8.48 -0.15
CA LEU A 336 -20.75 9.52 -0.47
C LEU A 336 -21.11 10.38 0.75
N SER A 337 -21.25 9.75 1.92
CA SER A 337 -21.58 10.47 3.17
C SER A 337 -20.40 11.22 3.81
N ARG A 338 -19.18 10.68 3.71
CA ARG A 338 -17.99 11.25 4.40
C ARG A 338 -17.10 12.07 3.48
N CYS A 339 -16.92 11.60 2.25
CA CYS A 339 -15.96 12.13 1.28
C CYS A 339 -16.64 12.83 0.10
N GLN A 340 -17.97 12.68 -0.05
CA GLN A 340 -18.78 13.36 -1.06
C GLN A 340 -18.41 13.00 -2.50
N PHE A 341 -17.78 11.84 -2.68
CA PHE A 341 -17.59 11.16 -3.97
C PHE A 341 -17.85 9.67 -3.75
N GLY A 342 -18.09 8.92 -4.83
CA GLY A 342 -18.38 7.49 -4.79
C GLY A 342 -17.31 6.64 -5.47
N ILE A 343 -17.52 5.33 -5.45
CA ILE A 343 -16.76 4.38 -6.25
C ILE A 343 -17.21 4.52 -7.72
N PRO A 344 -16.30 4.79 -8.66
CA PRO A 344 -16.64 4.93 -10.05
C PRO A 344 -17.09 3.59 -10.64
N GLN A 345 -18.10 3.64 -11.52
CA GLN A 345 -18.53 2.47 -12.28
C GLN A 345 -17.54 2.22 -13.41
N ILE A 346 -16.70 1.21 -13.25
CA ILE A 346 -15.78 0.76 -14.30
C ILE A 346 -16.55 -0.26 -15.14
N ASP A 347 -16.77 0.00 -16.42
CA ASP A 347 -17.45 -0.96 -17.30
C ASP A 347 -16.66 -2.28 -17.36
N ALA A 348 -17.30 -3.38 -16.95
CA ALA A 348 -16.66 -4.70 -16.84
C ALA A 348 -16.22 -5.25 -18.21
N ASP A 349 -16.90 -4.82 -19.28
CA ASP A 349 -16.83 -5.44 -20.60
C ASP A 349 -15.50 -5.18 -21.32
N ARG A 350 -14.74 -4.14 -20.93
CA ARG A 350 -13.40 -3.88 -21.51
C ARG A 350 -12.28 -4.67 -20.84
N ALA A 351 -12.43 -5.09 -19.58
CA ALA A 351 -11.41 -5.89 -18.89
C ALA A 351 -11.47 -7.37 -19.31
N ALA A 352 -12.67 -7.88 -19.64
CA ALA A 352 -12.87 -9.24 -20.14
C ALA A 352 -12.84 -9.33 -21.69
N GLY A 353 -13.04 -8.22 -22.40
CA GLY A 353 -13.06 -8.17 -23.88
C GLY A 353 -11.75 -8.53 -24.57
N ALA A 354 -10.63 -8.62 -23.85
CA ALA A 354 -9.37 -9.17 -24.36
C ALA A 354 -9.32 -10.72 -24.34
N GLN A 355 -10.31 -11.41 -23.78
CA GLN A 355 -10.31 -12.87 -23.60
C GLN A 355 -11.30 -13.65 -24.48
N GLN A 356 -12.24 -13.00 -25.19
CA GLN A 356 -13.29 -13.71 -25.94
C GLN A 356 -13.10 -13.79 -27.46
N SER A 357 -12.08 -13.17 -28.05
CA SER A 357 -11.88 -13.22 -29.51
C SER A 357 -11.03 -14.39 -30.03
N SER A 358 -10.59 -15.34 -29.19
CA SER A 358 -9.71 -16.46 -29.63
C SER A 358 -10.37 -17.84 -29.76
N PHE A 359 -11.68 -17.97 -29.55
CA PHE A 359 -12.41 -19.23 -29.74
C PHE A 359 -13.50 -19.09 -30.80
N GLY A 360 -13.11 -19.05 -32.08
CA GLY A 360 -14.07 -18.99 -33.18
C GLY A 360 -13.42 -18.99 -34.55
N GLY A 361 -12.72 -20.08 -34.90
CA GLY A 361 -12.13 -20.25 -36.23
C GLY A 361 -11.58 -21.66 -36.43
N ARG A 362 -12.48 -22.61 -36.71
CA ARG A 362 -12.16 -23.82 -37.48
C ARG A 362 -13.15 -23.92 -38.62
#